data_AF-A0A1V4W6Q1-F1
#
_entry.id   AF-A0A1V4W6Q1-F1
#
_cell.length_a   1.000
_cell.length_b   1.000
_cell.length_c   1.000
_cell.angle_alpha   90.00
_cell.angle_beta   90.00
_cell.angle_gamma   90.00
#
_symmetry.space_group_name_H-M   'P 1'
#
loop_
_entity.id
_entity.type
_entity.pdbx_description
1 polymer ?
#
loop_
_entity_poly.entity_id
_entity_poly.type
_entity_poly.pdbx_seq_one_letter_code
_entity_poly.pdbx_strand_id
1 'polypeptide(L)'
;MSIERKRKMVCMSSSYLNLLVIVMVFIWYCCSPAWAATVQDAVLFEDIHAHWAESNISRLSSLELVKGYPDHTFKPDQLVNRLETVVLIIRSGGFTAEAEQLTTKNNNKKSNANRQSTSNVETKQTPKVPWGQSYINLAVEKGFLVLSNPEDYDYDGSATRLEVAELLARAMYLVPPSLGTESATAKNKISTESSSISVKAFSDLDKLSTEEQTLVAKVVNAGVMSGYPDGTFRPQEPLTRAEMAVILSRLIDHGWVKIPAGRRLTGWISGVEKKKDNPEITLTTLTGVQKLKVAKNVQCYQAGKERSLEQATNFRCEVILDGSRQVSWIDLLEQKSEAVNTEKIRGSVKMVALGEDNLIVVCDMNVKDLILPLAWDAILNGKKASKGFNSLKQGDFVDVVVAQGQVREVTPLDVKTTTGKVEKIQLGRMYLNQDTTAKKPGWFNHYDLARIVDKDGVRRGDVQLDNQVKITYLDPYPGEIDDEIAIEIKIMN
;
A
#
# COMPACT_ATOMS: atom_id res chain seq x y z
N MET A 1 38.06 -21.14 85.03
CA MET A 1 38.34 -20.96 83.59
C MET A 1 37.04 -20.63 82.87
N SER A 2 36.98 -19.44 82.29
CA SER A 2 36.10 -18.90 81.23
C SER A 2 34.60 -19.24 81.21
N ILE A 3 33.79 -18.22 81.51
CA ILE A 3 32.41 -18.08 81.02
C ILE A 3 32.39 -16.81 80.17
N GLU A 4 32.65 -16.94 78.87
CA GLU A 4 32.29 -15.92 77.87
C GLU A 4 31.00 -16.35 77.18
N ARG A 5 29.88 -15.87 77.75
CA ARG A 5 28.60 -15.75 77.06
C ARG A 5 28.62 -14.49 76.20
N LYS A 6 27.89 -14.56 75.07
CA LYS A 6 27.43 -13.49 74.17
C LYS A 6 28.39 -13.12 73.04
N ARG A 7 28.18 -13.75 71.88
CA ARG A 7 28.15 -13.14 70.53
C ARG A 7 27.95 -14.22 69.48
N LYS A 8 26.68 -14.55 69.16
CA LYS A 8 26.29 -15.25 67.91
C LYS A 8 24.76 -15.31 67.82
N MET A 9 24.11 -14.15 67.82
CA MET A 9 22.68 -14.08 67.49
C MET A 9 22.26 -12.68 67.02
N VAL A 10 23.09 -12.00 66.23
CA VAL A 10 22.71 -10.78 65.49
C VAL A 10 23.55 -10.74 64.22
N CYS A 11 23.28 -11.61 63.25
CA CYS A 11 23.86 -11.48 61.91
C CYS A 11 23.07 -12.26 60.83
N MET A 12 21.75 -12.36 60.97
CA MET A 12 20.88 -13.00 59.96
C MET A 12 19.64 -12.18 59.57
N SER A 13 19.47 -10.96 60.09
CA SER A 13 18.32 -10.10 59.73
C SER A 13 18.64 -8.93 58.80
N SER A 14 19.92 -8.58 58.60
CA SER A 14 20.31 -7.42 57.77
C SER A 14 20.31 -7.73 56.26
N SER A 15 20.65 -8.96 55.88
CA SER A 15 20.77 -9.35 54.47
C SER A 15 19.41 -9.53 53.77
N TYR A 16 18.37 -9.95 54.50
CA TYR A 16 17.02 -10.09 53.95
C TYR A 16 16.27 -8.76 53.85
N LEU A 17 16.55 -7.81 54.76
CA LEU A 17 15.94 -6.49 54.73
C LEU A 17 16.48 -5.65 53.56
N ASN A 18 17.78 -5.72 53.27
CA ASN A 18 18.37 -5.05 52.11
C ASN A 18 17.95 -5.70 50.78
N LEU A 19 17.71 -7.01 50.74
CA LEU A 19 17.20 -7.68 49.54
C LEU A 19 15.73 -7.31 49.26
N LEU A 20 14.89 -7.17 50.30
CA LEU A 20 13.49 -6.74 50.17
C LEU A 20 13.35 -5.28 49.73
N VAL A 21 14.23 -4.38 50.20
CA VAL A 21 14.24 -2.97 49.78
C VAL A 21 14.72 -2.83 48.33
N ILE A 22 15.72 -3.61 47.88
CA ILE A 22 16.19 -3.59 46.49
C ILE A 22 15.12 -4.14 45.54
N VAL A 23 14.36 -5.17 45.94
CA VAL A 23 13.24 -5.71 45.13
C VAL A 23 12.06 -4.74 45.08
N MET A 24 11.74 -4.02 46.16
CA MET A 24 10.68 -2.99 46.12
C MET A 24 11.07 -1.74 45.32
N VAL A 25 12.35 -1.33 45.32
CA VAL A 25 12.83 -0.23 44.46
C VAL A 25 12.88 -0.64 42.99
N PHE A 26 13.15 -1.91 42.68
CA PHE A 26 13.07 -2.45 41.31
C PHE A 26 11.63 -2.58 40.80
N ILE A 27 10.67 -2.95 41.66
CA ILE A 27 9.24 -3.00 41.28
C ILE A 27 8.67 -1.59 41.04
N TRP A 28 9.18 -0.56 41.74
CA TRP A 28 8.83 0.83 41.47
C TRP A 28 9.46 1.35 40.16
N TYR A 29 10.69 0.94 39.82
CA TYR A 29 11.32 1.32 38.54
C TYR A 29 10.82 0.53 37.33
N CYS A 30 10.32 -0.70 37.50
CA CYS A 30 9.72 -1.50 36.43
C CYS A 30 8.25 -1.12 36.11
N CYS A 31 7.60 -0.36 37.00
CA CYS A 31 6.31 0.27 36.74
C CYS A 31 6.50 1.77 36.50
N SER A 32 7.37 2.13 35.55
CA SER A 32 7.00 3.29 34.73
C SER A 32 5.70 2.89 34.06
N PRO A 33 4.58 3.62 34.21
CA PRO A 33 3.49 3.42 33.29
C PRO A 33 4.12 3.65 31.92
N ALA A 34 4.28 2.58 31.14
CA ALA A 34 4.34 2.73 29.71
C ALA A 34 3.15 3.63 29.43
N TRP A 35 3.40 4.88 29.03
CA TRP A 35 2.36 5.72 28.49
C TRP A 35 1.82 4.92 27.34
N ALA A 36 0.74 4.17 27.61
CA ALA A 36 -0.07 3.58 26.58
C ALA A 36 -0.37 4.77 25.68
N ALA A 37 0.13 4.73 24.45
CA ALA A 37 -0.17 5.75 23.47
C ALA A 37 -1.69 5.93 23.53
N THR A 38 -2.11 7.08 24.03
CA THR A 38 -3.53 7.41 24.12
C THR A 38 -4.05 7.24 22.71
N VAL A 39 -4.95 6.26 22.53
CA VAL A 39 -5.62 6.00 21.28
C VAL A 39 -6.31 7.30 20.91
N GLN A 40 -5.72 8.04 19.98
CA GLN A 40 -6.29 9.29 19.52
C GLN A 40 -7.32 8.88 18.48
N ASP A 41 -8.60 8.97 18.86
CA ASP A 41 -9.70 8.90 17.89
C ASP A 41 -9.37 9.85 16.72
N ALA A 42 -9.77 9.48 15.50
CA ALA A 42 -9.54 10.28 14.30
C ALA A 42 -9.91 11.75 14.59
N VAL A 43 -8.89 12.61 14.65
CA VAL A 43 -9.05 14.01 15.02
C VAL A 43 -9.75 14.70 13.86
N LEU A 44 -10.98 15.13 14.10
CA LEU A 44 -11.71 16.01 13.21
C LEU A 44 -11.22 17.44 13.45
N PHE A 45 -10.85 18.15 12.40
CA PHE A 45 -10.52 19.57 12.51
C PHE A 45 -11.76 20.40 12.20
N GLU A 46 -12.13 21.32 13.08
CA GLU A 46 -13.38 22.07 12.94
C GLU A 46 -13.32 23.11 11.81
N ASP A 47 -12.12 23.57 11.47
CA ASP A 47 -11.84 24.68 10.55
C ASP A 47 -11.53 24.23 9.11
N ILE A 48 -11.67 22.95 8.80
CA ILE A 48 -11.46 22.42 7.44
C ILE A 48 -12.75 22.03 6.72
N HIS A 49 -13.91 22.10 7.39
CA HIS A 49 -15.18 21.70 6.78
C HIS A 49 -15.47 22.54 5.53
N ALA A 50 -15.75 21.87 4.41
CA ALA A 50 -15.94 22.44 3.08
C ALA A 50 -14.71 23.17 2.50
N HIS A 51 -13.54 23.05 3.15
CA HIS A 51 -12.29 23.58 2.63
C HIS A 51 -11.79 22.71 1.47
N TRP A 52 -11.23 23.33 0.42
CA TRP A 52 -10.80 22.60 -0.79
C TRP A 52 -9.73 21.52 -0.52
N ALA A 53 -8.96 21.69 0.56
CA ALA A 53 -7.92 20.74 0.99
C ALA A 53 -8.40 19.75 2.06
N GLU A 54 -9.66 19.80 2.47
CA GLU A 54 -10.22 19.00 3.58
C GLU A 54 -9.88 17.52 3.45
N SER A 55 -10.22 16.91 2.31
CA SER A 55 -9.94 15.49 2.06
C SER A 55 -8.45 15.16 2.21
N ASN A 56 -7.55 16.01 1.73
CA ASN A 56 -6.10 15.79 1.83
C ASN A 56 -5.60 15.94 3.27
N ILE A 57 -6.11 16.93 4.00
CA ILE A 57 -5.75 17.15 5.41
C ILE A 57 -6.23 15.96 6.26
N SER A 58 -7.49 15.55 6.10
CA SER A 58 -8.07 14.39 6.78
C SER A 58 -7.28 13.10 6.47
N ARG A 59 -6.92 12.89 5.20
CA ARG A 59 -6.09 11.76 4.75
C ARG A 59 -4.75 11.71 5.49
N LEU A 60 -4.04 12.83 5.55
CA LEU A 60 -2.75 12.93 6.23
C LEU A 60 -2.87 12.79 7.75
N SER A 61 -3.97 13.30 8.34
CA SER A 61 -4.28 13.15 9.76
C SER A 61 -4.51 11.68 10.12
N SER A 62 -5.30 10.94 9.33
CA SER A 62 -5.50 9.50 9.46
C SER A 62 -4.19 8.70 9.37
N LEU A 63 -3.24 9.17 8.56
CA LEU A 63 -1.90 8.60 8.45
C LEU A 63 -0.92 9.11 9.52
N GLU A 64 -1.36 10.00 10.42
CA GLU A 64 -0.56 10.62 11.49
C GLU A 64 0.66 11.40 10.97
N LEU A 65 0.61 11.85 9.71
CA LEU A 65 1.69 12.63 9.06
C LEU A 65 1.60 14.12 9.41
N VAL A 66 0.40 14.60 9.71
CA VAL A 66 0.15 15.97 10.17
C VAL A 66 -0.65 15.95 11.47
N LYS A 67 -0.52 17.03 12.25
CA LYS A 67 -1.28 17.25 13.48
C LYS A 67 -1.86 18.66 13.48
N GLY A 68 -3.05 18.80 14.05
CA GLY A 68 -3.63 20.10 14.35
C GLY A 68 -3.13 20.67 15.67
N TYR A 69 -3.73 21.78 16.06
CA TYR A 69 -3.43 22.49 17.29
C TYR A 69 -4.28 21.94 18.46
N PRO A 70 -3.91 22.26 19.72
CA PRO A 70 -4.67 21.82 20.90
C PRO A 70 -6.12 22.30 20.95
N ASP A 71 -6.47 23.31 20.14
CA ASP A 71 -7.81 23.89 19.99
C ASP A 71 -8.66 23.17 18.92
N HIS A 72 -8.24 21.98 18.45
CA HIS A 72 -8.90 21.19 17.40
C HIS A 72 -8.94 21.84 16.02
N THR A 73 -8.08 22.83 15.75
CA THR A 73 -7.94 23.45 14.42
C THR A 73 -6.74 22.91 13.65
N PHE A 74 -6.78 22.97 12.32
CA PHE A 74 -5.63 22.71 11.44
C PHE A 74 -4.94 23.99 10.95
N LYS A 75 -5.68 25.09 10.87
CA LYS A 75 -5.31 26.40 10.30
C LYS A 75 -4.89 26.29 8.83
N PRO A 76 -5.78 25.86 7.92
CA PRO A 76 -5.43 25.55 6.54
C PRO A 76 -4.84 26.74 5.77
N ASP A 77 -5.31 27.95 6.01
CA ASP A 77 -4.88 29.17 5.32
C ASP A 77 -3.65 29.84 5.96
N GLN A 78 -3.19 29.35 7.11
CA GLN A 78 -1.96 29.85 7.71
C GLN A 78 -0.76 29.44 6.86
N LEU A 79 0.19 30.36 6.68
CA LEU A 79 1.43 30.10 5.97
C LEU A 79 2.31 29.11 6.75
N VAL A 80 2.93 28.18 6.03
CA VAL A 80 3.92 27.25 6.61
C VAL A 80 5.29 27.92 6.65
N ASN A 81 6.02 27.79 7.75
CA ASN A 81 7.38 28.32 7.82
C ASN A 81 8.42 27.36 7.24
N ARG A 82 9.63 27.86 7.00
CA ARG A 82 10.72 27.07 6.40
C ARG A 82 11.15 25.90 7.28
N LEU A 83 11.17 26.07 8.61
CA LEU A 83 11.53 24.99 9.54
C LEU A 83 10.52 23.84 9.49
N GLU A 84 9.23 24.15 9.56
CA GLU A 84 8.13 23.18 9.45
C GLU A 84 8.20 22.44 8.12
N THR A 85 8.44 23.16 7.02
CA THR A 85 8.59 22.60 5.67
C THR A 85 9.71 21.57 5.62
N VAL A 86 10.91 21.91 6.13
CA VAL A 86 12.04 20.97 6.19
C VAL A 86 11.67 19.74 7.00
N VAL A 87 11.12 19.93 8.19
CA VAL A 87 10.75 18.80 9.06
C VAL A 87 9.72 17.89 8.40
N LEU A 88 8.67 18.44 7.79
CA LEU A 88 7.62 17.67 7.12
C LEU A 88 8.17 16.84 5.96
N ILE A 89 9.00 17.43 5.10
CA ILE A 89 9.57 16.73 3.93
C ILE A 89 10.54 15.63 4.36
N ILE A 90 11.42 15.91 5.32
CA ILE A 90 12.40 14.92 5.82
C ILE A 90 11.70 13.76 6.53
N ARG A 91 10.67 14.04 7.34
CA ARG A 91 9.85 12.99 7.97
C ARG A 91 9.12 12.16 6.92
N SER A 92 8.51 12.80 5.93
CA SER A 92 7.76 12.14 4.86
C SER A 92 8.65 11.25 3.99
N GLY A 93 9.90 11.65 3.76
CA GLY A 93 10.92 10.83 3.09
C GLY A 93 11.45 9.65 3.93
N GLY A 94 10.97 9.47 5.17
CA GLY A 94 11.35 8.35 6.05
C GLY A 94 12.70 8.52 6.73
N PHE A 95 13.22 9.74 6.82
CA PHE A 95 14.53 10.05 7.39
C PHE A 95 14.50 10.39 8.90
N THR A 96 13.36 10.23 9.57
CA THR A 96 13.17 10.55 11.00
C THR A 96 14.22 9.89 11.89
N ALA A 97 14.41 8.57 11.77
CA ALA A 97 15.36 7.83 12.59
C ALA A 97 16.81 8.28 12.34
N GLU A 98 17.15 8.62 11.11
CA GLU A 98 18.49 9.11 10.75
C GLU A 98 18.74 10.50 11.35
N ALA A 99 17.75 11.40 11.26
CA ALA A 99 17.81 12.73 11.85
C ALA A 99 18.02 12.64 13.38
N GLU A 100 17.23 11.80 14.05
CA GLU A 100 17.33 11.60 15.50
C GLU A 100 18.68 11.03 15.94
N GLN A 101 19.29 10.14 15.15
CA GLN A 101 20.63 9.61 15.45
C GLN A 101 21.73 10.67 15.41
N LEU A 102 21.62 11.71 14.57
CA LEU A 102 22.58 12.82 14.55
C LEU A 102 22.62 13.60 15.88
N THR A 103 21.51 13.62 16.63
CA THR A 103 21.48 14.27 17.95
C THR A 103 22.38 13.55 18.96
N THR A 104 22.36 12.21 18.95
CA THR A 104 23.10 11.38 19.93
C THR A 104 24.60 11.36 19.65
N LYS A 105 25.01 11.34 18.38
CA LYS A 105 26.44 11.43 17.97
C LYS A 105 27.07 12.76 18.39
N ASN A 106 26.35 13.88 18.27
CA ASN A 106 26.86 15.19 18.67
C ASN A 106 26.97 15.36 20.19
N ASN A 107 26.06 14.75 20.97
CA ASN A 107 26.14 14.75 22.43
C ASN A 107 27.33 13.91 22.94
N ASN A 108 27.62 12.76 22.31
CA ASN A 108 28.78 11.93 22.64
C ASN A 108 30.14 12.56 22.23
N LYS A 109 30.16 13.38 21.16
CA LYS A 109 31.35 14.18 20.80
C LYS A 109 31.63 15.28 21.83
N LYS A 110 30.60 15.91 22.41
CA LYS A 110 30.76 16.91 23.48
C LYS A 110 31.20 16.29 24.82
N SER A 111 30.78 15.07 25.14
CA SER A 111 31.21 14.38 26.37
C SER A 111 32.66 13.86 26.32
N ASN A 112 33.23 13.70 25.12
CA ASN A 112 34.62 13.25 24.91
C ASN A 112 35.59 14.38 24.53
N ALA A 113 35.20 15.65 24.68
CA ALA A 113 36.02 16.84 24.38
C ALA A 113 37.23 17.04 25.34
N ASN A 114 37.72 15.98 25.99
CA ASN A 114 38.96 16.00 26.75
C ASN A 114 39.97 14.90 26.31
N ARG A 115 39.81 14.35 25.11
CA ARG A 115 40.86 13.56 24.45
C ARG A 115 41.07 14.03 23.02
N GLN A 116 42.24 14.59 22.82
CA GLN A 116 42.87 14.96 21.55
C GLN A 116 42.53 13.96 20.44
N SER A 117 41.84 14.41 19.40
CA SER A 117 41.61 13.57 18.22
C SER A 117 41.60 14.40 16.95
N THR A 118 42.62 14.14 16.15
CA THR A 118 42.78 14.54 14.75
C THR A 118 41.74 13.80 13.89
N SER A 119 40.65 14.48 13.55
CA SER A 119 39.86 14.20 12.35
C SER A 119 39.17 15.49 11.88
N ASN A 120 39.75 16.13 10.86
CA ASN A 120 39.15 17.26 10.17
C ASN A 120 38.00 16.75 9.29
N VAL A 121 36.83 16.54 9.90
CA VAL A 121 35.56 16.59 9.16
C VAL A 121 34.99 17.96 9.49
N GLU A 122 35.12 18.91 8.56
CA GLU A 122 34.42 20.19 8.63
C GLU A 122 32.92 19.89 8.70
N THR A 123 32.36 19.94 9.92
CA THR A 123 30.92 19.92 10.09
C THR A 123 30.40 21.21 9.49
N LYS A 124 29.74 21.13 8.32
CA LYS A 124 29.05 22.28 7.73
C LYS A 124 28.22 22.97 8.81
N GLN A 125 28.49 24.25 9.04
CA GLN A 125 27.78 25.02 10.04
C GLN A 125 26.29 25.06 9.66
N THR A 126 25.41 24.87 10.64
CA THR A 126 23.96 24.88 10.45
C THR A 126 23.30 25.95 11.32
N PRO A 127 22.16 26.51 10.88
CA PRO A 127 21.42 27.49 11.67
C PRO A 127 21.00 26.89 13.00
N LYS A 128 21.03 27.72 14.05
CA LYS A 128 20.44 27.35 15.35
C LYS A 128 18.94 27.60 15.29
N VAL A 129 18.16 26.54 15.49
CA VAL A 129 16.70 26.60 15.45
C VAL A 129 16.09 26.21 16.81
N PRO A 130 14.91 26.74 17.17
CA PRO A 130 14.30 26.49 18.49
C PRO A 130 13.88 25.03 18.69
N TRP A 131 13.58 24.32 17.61
CA TRP A 131 13.25 22.90 17.59
C TRP A 131 13.62 22.30 16.23
N GLY A 132 13.63 20.97 16.11
CA GLY A 132 13.90 20.33 14.81
C GLY A 132 15.35 20.43 14.32
N GLN A 133 16.31 20.81 15.19
CA GLN A 133 17.72 20.98 14.83
C GLN A 133 18.33 19.76 14.11
N SER A 134 17.97 18.54 14.51
CA SER A 134 18.40 17.32 13.84
C SER A 134 18.00 17.22 12.38
N TYR A 135 16.80 17.70 12.06
CA TYR A 135 16.26 17.66 10.70
C TYR A 135 16.97 18.67 9.80
N ILE A 136 17.23 19.88 10.32
CA ILE A 136 18.08 20.87 9.65
C ILE A 136 19.47 20.30 9.39
N ASN A 137 20.09 19.71 10.42
CA ASN A 137 21.42 19.11 10.29
C ASN A 137 21.45 18.03 9.20
N LEU A 138 20.46 17.13 9.21
CA LEU A 138 20.38 16.07 8.21
C LEU A 138 20.13 16.63 6.81
N ALA A 139 19.23 17.60 6.66
CA ALA A 139 18.92 18.20 5.38
C ALA A 139 20.14 18.90 4.75
N VAL A 140 20.95 19.59 5.56
CA VAL A 140 22.21 20.21 5.09
C VAL A 140 23.28 19.15 4.82
N GLU A 141 23.44 18.15 5.69
CA GLU A 141 24.41 17.06 5.53
C GLU A 141 24.15 16.27 4.24
N LYS A 142 22.88 15.97 3.94
CA LYS A 142 22.47 15.29 2.71
C LYS A 142 22.44 16.18 1.47
N GLY A 143 22.66 17.49 1.61
CA GLY A 143 22.58 18.45 0.49
C GLY A 143 21.16 18.68 -0.03
N PHE A 144 20.15 18.41 0.79
CA PHE A 144 18.74 18.70 0.48
C PHE A 144 18.42 20.19 0.71
N LEU A 145 18.96 20.75 1.79
CA LEU A 145 18.87 22.17 2.13
C LEU A 145 20.24 22.82 1.88
N VAL A 146 20.29 23.75 0.92
CA VAL A 146 21.50 24.51 0.58
C VAL A 146 21.41 25.88 1.23
N LEU A 147 22.39 26.24 2.05
CA LEU A 147 22.43 27.51 2.77
C LEU A 147 23.69 28.28 2.35
N SER A 148 23.50 29.50 1.83
CA SER A 148 24.62 30.40 1.49
C SER A 148 25.28 30.97 2.74
N ASN A 149 24.48 31.40 3.73
CA ASN A 149 24.94 31.76 5.07
C ASN A 149 24.01 31.11 6.11
N PRO A 150 24.48 30.10 6.86
CA PRO A 150 23.69 29.46 7.91
C PRO A 150 23.20 30.41 9.01
N GLU A 151 23.90 31.51 9.30
CA GLU A 151 23.51 32.44 10.37
C GLU A 151 22.32 33.33 9.99
N ASP A 152 22.12 33.56 8.70
CA ASP A 152 21.05 34.42 8.17
C ASP A 152 19.80 33.63 7.77
N TYR A 153 19.77 32.31 8.02
CA TYR A 153 18.65 31.47 7.62
C TYR A 153 17.40 31.79 8.45
N ASP A 154 16.46 32.48 7.83
CA ASP A 154 15.15 32.82 8.38
C ASP A 154 14.23 31.59 8.44
N TYR A 155 14.43 30.78 9.46
CA TYR A 155 13.71 29.52 9.66
C TYR A 155 12.24 29.72 10.05
N ASP A 156 11.85 30.89 10.56
CA ASP A 156 10.49 31.21 11.01
C ASP A 156 9.67 31.95 9.95
N GLY A 157 10.34 32.57 8.98
CA GLY A 157 9.69 33.13 7.80
C GLY A 157 8.96 32.08 6.97
N SER A 158 7.96 32.54 6.22
CA SER A 158 7.14 31.69 5.37
C SER A 158 7.95 31.07 4.23
N ALA A 159 7.73 29.78 3.97
CA ALA A 159 8.37 29.08 2.87
C ALA A 159 7.67 29.39 1.55
N THR A 160 8.44 29.83 0.55
CA THR A 160 7.95 30.05 -0.81
C THR A 160 7.77 28.74 -1.57
N ARG A 161 6.91 28.75 -2.60
CA ARG A 161 6.74 27.58 -3.50
C ARG A 161 8.06 27.11 -4.11
N LEU A 162 8.95 28.03 -4.47
CA LEU A 162 10.25 27.67 -5.04
C LEU A 162 11.12 26.94 -4.02
N GLU A 163 11.26 27.45 -2.80
CA GLU A 163 12.06 26.80 -1.75
C GLU A 163 11.57 25.37 -1.46
N VAL A 164 10.26 25.17 -1.46
CA VAL A 164 9.65 23.83 -1.28
C VAL A 164 9.94 22.93 -2.49
N ALA A 165 9.82 23.45 -3.71
CA ALA A 165 10.15 22.72 -4.94
C ALA A 165 11.62 22.28 -4.97
N GLU A 166 12.53 23.17 -4.59
CA GLU A 166 13.95 22.89 -4.52
C GLU A 166 14.28 21.78 -3.52
N LEU A 167 13.72 21.91 -2.30
CA LEU A 167 13.92 20.94 -1.24
C LEU A 167 13.37 19.56 -1.65
N LEU A 168 12.18 19.51 -2.26
CA LEU A 168 11.60 18.27 -2.77
C LEU A 168 12.44 17.67 -3.90
N ALA A 169 12.86 18.47 -4.88
CA ALA A 169 13.66 17.98 -6.01
C ALA A 169 14.94 17.27 -5.54
N ARG A 170 15.61 17.83 -4.53
CA ARG A 170 16.83 17.26 -3.95
C ARG A 170 16.54 16.09 -3.01
N ALA A 171 15.55 16.20 -2.13
CA ALA A 171 15.18 15.14 -1.19
C ALA A 171 14.66 13.87 -1.89
N MET A 172 13.97 14.05 -3.02
CA MET A 172 13.48 12.96 -3.88
C MET A 172 14.55 12.45 -4.86
N TYR A 173 15.77 13.01 -4.84
CA TYR A 173 16.86 12.68 -5.77
C TYR A 173 16.46 12.84 -7.27
N LEU A 174 15.52 13.74 -7.57
CA LEU A 174 15.18 14.10 -8.96
C LEU A 174 16.29 14.92 -9.63
N VAL A 175 17.10 15.56 -8.79
CA VAL A 175 18.40 16.14 -9.10
C VAL A 175 19.43 15.64 -8.07
N PRO A 176 20.73 15.63 -8.40
CA PRO A 176 21.77 15.33 -7.42
C PRO A 176 21.67 16.32 -6.24
N PRO A 177 21.74 15.85 -4.99
CA PRO A 177 21.83 16.75 -3.84
C PRO A 177 23.08 17.63 -3.96
N SER A 178 22.91 18.94 -3.74
CA SER A 178 24.01 19.89 -3.88
C SER A 178 24.81 19.93 -2.58
N LEU A 179 26.03 19.40 -2.62
CA LEU A 179 26.95 19.41 -1.49
C LEU A 179 27.70 20.74 -1.37
N GLY A 180 27.07 21.89 -1.68
CA GLY A 180 27.48 23.20 -1.17
C GLY A 180 28.96 23.57 -1.30
N THR A 181 29.62 23.20 -2.40
CA THR A 181 30.90 23.76 -2.86
C THR A 181 31.03 23.45 -4.34
N GLU A 182 30.64 24.37 -5.20
CA GLU A 182 31.30 24.58 -6.50
C GLU A 182 30.85 25.93 -7.07
N SER A 183 31.71 26.91 -6.83
CA SER A 183 31.77 28.16 -7.58
C SER A 183 31.83 27.85 -9.08
N ALA A 184 30.83 28.31 -9.82
CA ALA A 184 30.95 28.91 -11.15
C ALA A 184 31.92 28.32 -12.20
N THR A 185 32.19 27.00 -12.22
CA THR A 185 33.15 26.44 -13.19
C THR A 185 32.93 25.01 -13.66
N ALA A 186 31.72 24.44 -13.51
CA ALA A 186 31.34 23.19 -14.16
C ALA A 186 30.36 23.44 -15.32
N LYS A 187 30.72 24.32 -16.25
CA LYS A 187 30.21 24.20 -17.63
C LYS A 187 30.87 22.97 -18.26
N ASN A 188 30.40 21.77 -17.96
CA ASN A 188 30.50 20.67 -18.92
C ASN A 188 29.64 19.46 -18.54
N LYS A 189 28.78 19.14 -19.52
CA LYS A 189 28.19 17.82 -19.75
C LYS A 189 27.09 17.37 -18.78
N ILE A 190 26.01 18.14 -18.76
CA ILE A 190 24.67 17.53 -18.73
C ILE A 190 24.58 16.69 -20.00
N SER A 191 24.66 15.37 -19.83
CA SER A 191 24.37 14.40 -20.88
C SER A 191 22.92 14.56 -21.27
N THR A 192 22.77 15.15 -22.45
CA THR A 192 21.62 15.11 -23.34
C THR A 192 21.08 13.68 -23.45
N GLU A 193 20.16 13.30 -22.56
CA GLU A 193 19.14 12.32 -22.90
C GLU A 193 17.78 13.02 -22.86
N SER A 194 17.29 13.22 -24.08
CA SER A 194 16.07 13.90 -24.43
C SER A 194 14.84 13.23 -23.80
N SER A 195 14.29 13.87 -22.79
CA SER A 195 12.83 14.02 -22.69
C SER A 195 12.58 15.51 -22.63
N SER A 196 11.94 16.05 -23.67
CA SER A 196 11.65 17.47 -23.87
C SER A 196 10.98 18.06 -22.62
N ILE A 197 11.77 18.69 -21.77
CA ILE A 197 11.30 19.37 -20.57
C ILE A 197 10.52 20.59 -21.04
N SER A 198 9.19 20.56 -20.89
CA SER A 198 8.34 21.72 -21.20
C SER A 198 8.48 22.80 -20.11
N VAL A 199 9.66 23.41 -20.03
CA VAL A 199 9.91 24.60 -19.20
C VAL A 199 9.01 25.78 -19.65
N LYS A 200 8.49 25.72 -20.89
CA LYS A 200 7.48 26.66 -21.44
C LYS A 200 6.05 26.46 -20.92
N ALA A 201 5.82 25.57 -19.95
CA ALA A 201 4.47 25.33 -19.43
C ALA A 201 3.94 26.47 -18.54
N PHE A 202 4.83 27.27 -17.94
CA PHE A 202 4.46 28.32 -17.01
C PHE A 202 4.92 29.70 -17.47
N SER A 203 4.07 30.72 -17.33
CA SER A 203 4.32 32.07 -17.85
C SER A 203 5.18 32.96 -16.94
N ASP A 204 5.51 32.51 -15.72
CA ASP A 204 6.12 33.32 -14.67
C ASP A 204 7.49 32.81 -14.20
N LEU A 205 8.09 31.87 -14.93
CA LEU A 205 9.40 31.30 -14.60
C LEU A 205 10.60 32.04 -15.24
N ASP A 206 10.35 32.98 -16.15
CA ASP A 206 11.40 33.68 -16.91
C ASP A 206 12.39 34.47 -16.02
N LYS A 207 11.96 34.84 -14.81
CA LYS A 207 12.79 35.56 -13.82
C LYS A 207 13.70 34.63 -13.01
N LEU A 208 13.46 33.33 -13.05
CA LEU A 208 14.27 32.34 -12.34
C LEU A 208 15.51 31.96 -13.16
N SER A 209 16.57 31.55 -12.47
CA SER A 209 17.75 30.93 -13.09
C SER A 209 17.41 29.62 -13.78
N THR A 210 18.28 29.17 -14.70
CA THR A 210 18.11 27.88 -15.38
C THR A 210 18.09 26.69 -14.43
N GLU A 211 18.82 26.76 -13.31
CA GLU A 211 18.81 25.73 -12.27
C GLU A 211 17.44 25.67 -11.58
N GLU A 212 16.94 26.80 -11.09
CA GLU A 212 15.62 26.89 -10.44
C GLU A 212 14.49 26.43 -11.38
N GLN A 213 14.51 26.83 -12.66
CA GLN A 213 13.56 26.35 -13.66
C GLN A 213 13.63 24.82 -13.83
N THR A 214 14.83 24.24 -13.78
CA THR A 214 15.01 22.79 -13.85
C THR A 214 14.42 22.10 -12.62
N LEU A 215 14.66 22.64 -11.42
CA LEU A 215 14.13 22.08 -10.17
C LEU A 215 12.60 22.08 -10.18
N VAL A 216 11.98 23.19 -10.58
CA VAL A 216 10.52 23.31 -10.75
C VAL A 216 10.01 22.27 -11.75
N ALA A 217 10.65 22.16 -12.91
CA ALA A 217 10.24 21.19 -13.92
C ALA A 217 10.35 19.74 -13.43
N LYS A 218 11.35 19.40 -12.61
CA LYS A 218 11.52 18.06 -12.04
C LYS A 218 10.39 17.69 -11.09
N VAL A 219 10.02 18.56 -10.15
CA VAL A 219 8.92 18.27 -9.21
C VAL A 219 7.55 18.26 -9.89
N VAL A 220 7.37 19.05 -10.95
CA VAL A 220 6.15 19.03 -11.77
C VAL A 220 6.06 17.74 -12.58
N ASN A 221 7.15 17.32 -13.23
CA ASN A 221 7.18 16.06 -13.98
C ASN A 221 7.01 14.84 -13.07
N ALA A 222 7.48 14.93 -11.82
CA ALA A 222 7.25 13.90 -10.80
C ALA A 222 5.80 13.89 -10.26
N GLY A 223 4.95 14.85 -10.65
CA GLY A 223 3.55 14.95 -10.26
C GLY A 223 3.30 15.45 -8.83
N VAL A 224 4.35 15.82 -8.09
CA VAL A 224 4.23 16.20 -6.67
C VAL A 224 3.85 17.67 -6.48
N MET A 225 4.18 18.52 -7.46
CA MET A 225 3.73 19.91 -7.54
C MET A 225 3.08 20.19 -8.90
N SER A 226 2.25 21.22 -8.98
CA SER A 226 1.60 21.68 -10.21
C SER A 226 1.48 23.20 -10.20
N GLY A 227 1.25 23.80 -11.37
CA GLY A 227 0.87 25.21 -11.46
C GLY A 227 -0.64 25.40 -11.30
N TYR A 228 -1.03 26.66 -11.39
CA TYR A 228 -2.40 27.11 -11.24
C TYR A 228 -3.14 27.12 -12.59
N PRO A 229 -4.49 27.13 -12.60
CA PRO A 229 -5.28 27.16 -13.84
C PRO A 229 -5.01 28.35 -14.76
N ASP A 230 -4.42 29.42 -14.23
CA ASP A 230 -3.99 30.61 -14.99
C ASP A 230 -2.67 30.43 -15.74
N GLY A 231 -2.04 29.25 -15.66
CA GLY A 231 -0.77 28.95 -16.31
C GLY A 231 0.46 29.45 -15.55
N THR A 232 0.33 29.84 -14.28
CA THR A 232 1.46 30.27 -13.43
C THR A 232 1.93 29.18 -12.48
N PHE A 233 3.18 29.24 -12.03
CA PHE A 233 3.71 28.40 -10.95
C PHE A 233 3.74 29.13 -9.60
N ARG A 234 3.91 30.45 -9.62
CA ARG A 234 4.01 31.39 -8.50
C ARG A 234 5.20 31.10 -7.56
N PRO A 235 6.44 31.10 -8.08
CA PRO A 235 7.61 30.62 -7.34
C PRO A 235 7.90 31.39 -6.05
N GLN A 236 7.61 32.69 -6.02
CA GLN A 236 7.91 33.56 -4.87
C GLN A 236 6.75 33.65 -3.86
N GLU A 237 5.59 33.07 -4.17
CA GLU A 237 4.44 33.10 -3.25
C GLU A 237 4.66 32.10 -2.11
N PRO A 238 4.43 32.52 -0.85
CA PRO A 238 4.41 31.63 0.30
C PRO A 238 3.34 30.54 0.20
N LEU A 239 3.64 29.35 0.71
CA LEU A 239 2.69 28.24 0.78
C LEU A 239 1.82 28.30 2.03
N THR A 240 0.54 28.00 1.87
CA THR A 240 -0.34 27.70 3.01
C THR A 240 -0.16 26.26 3.50
N ARG A 241 -0.58 25.99 4.74
CA ARG A 241 -0.61 24.63 5.31
C ARG A 241 -1.50 23.68 4.49
N ALA A 242 -2.59 24.19 3.92
CA ALA A 242 -3.45 23.43 3.01
C ALA A 242 -2.75 23.03 1.71
N GLU A 243 -1.99 23.95 1.09
CA GLU A 243 -1.21 23.64 -0.10
C GLU A 243 -0.10 22.62 0.21
N MET A 244 0.56 22.76 1.36
CA MET A 244 1.53 21.78 1.83
C MET A 244 0.88 20.40 2.04
N ALA A 245 -0.32 20.34 2.60
CA ALA A 245 -1.07 19.08 2.75
C ALA A 245 -1.37 18.42 1.40
N VAL A 246 -1.71 19.19 0.37
CA VAL A 246 -1.92 18.64 -0.99
C VAL A 246 -0.62 18.10 -1.58
N ILE A 247 0.51 18.79 -1.39
CA ILE A 247 1.82 18.31 -1.81
C ILE A 247 2.16 16.98 -1.11
N LEU A 248 2.00 16.89 0.22
CA LEU A 248 2.24 15.67 0.98
C LEU A 248 1.31 14.51 0.55
N SER A 249 0.06 14.80 0.24
CA SER A 249 -0.89 13.81 -0.29
C SER A 249 -0.42 13.24 -1.65
N ARG A 250 0.07 14.09 -2.55
CA ARG A 250 0.66 13.64 -3.83
C ARG A 250 1.92 12.80 -3.62
N LEU A 251 2.76 13.12 -2.63
CA LEU A 251 3.93 12.30 -2.30
C LEU A 251 3.53 10.88 -1.86
N ILE A 252 2.36 10.70 -1.24
CA ILE A 252 1.81 9.37 -0.95
C ILE A 252 1.38 8.68 -2.25
N ASP A 253 0.72 9.39 -3.15
CA ASP A 253 0.20 8.80 -4.41
C ASP A 253 1.32 8.35 -5.33
N HIS A 254 2.44 9.08 -5.33
CA HIS A 254 3.66 8.71 -6.04
C HIS A 254 4.59 7.76 -5.26
N GLY A 255 4.15 7.22 -4.12
CA GLY A 255 4.86 6.18 -3.37
C GLY A 255 6.13 6.63 -2.65
N TRP A 256 6.35 7.95 -2.51
CA TRP A 256 7.52 8.47 -1.81
C TRP A 256 7.38 8.36 -0.28
N VAL A 257 6.15 8.52 0.22
CA VAL A 257 5.85 8.35 1.64
C VAL A 257 5.66 6.88 1.98
N LYS A 258 6.49 6.36 2.89
CA LYS A 258 6.40 4.98 3.37
C LYS A 258 5.25 4.82 4.34
N ILE A 259 4.15 4.25 3.86
CA ILE A 259 3.00 3.89 4.70
C ILE A 259 3.18 2.44 5.19
N PRO A 260 2.99 2.15 6.50
CA PRO A 260 3.06 0.79 7.00
C PRO A 260 2.05 -0.13 6.29
N ALA A 261 2.48 -1.37 6.02
CA ALA A 261 1.65 -2.34 5.30
C ALA A 261 0.29 -2.53 6.00
N GLY A 262 -0.78 -2.54 5.19
CA GLY A 262 -2.15 -2.71 5.67
C GLY A 262 -2.83 -1.44 6.18
N ARG A 263 -2.15 -0.28 6.23
CA ARG A 263 -2.79 1.01 6.58
C ARG A 263 -3.50 1.66 5.40
N ARG A 264 -2.96 1.55 4.19
CA ARG A 264 -3.58 2.01 2.95
C ARG A 264 -4.03 0.79 2.15
N LEU A 265 -5.32 0.68 1.89
CA LEU A 265 -5.94 -0.41 1.16
C LEU A 265 -6.70 0.14 -0.04
N THR A 266 -6.84 -0.67 -1.08
CA THR A 266 -7.68 -0.35 -2.24
C THR A 266 -8.53 -1.55 -2.57
N GLY A 267 -9.82 -1.35 -2.74
CA GLY A 267 -10.78 -2.43 -3.01
C GLY A 267 -12.20 -1.93 -3.15
N TRP A 268 -13.12 -2.84 -3.42
CA TRP A 268 -14.54 -2.55 -3.53
C TRP A 268 -15.22 -2.63 -2.18
N ILE A 269 -15.95 -1.59 -1.80
CA ILE A 269 -16.83 -1.68 -0.63
C ILE A 269 -18.13 -2.37 -1.07
N SER A 270 -18.27 -3.65 -0.71
CA SER A 270 -19.40 -4.50 -1.10
C SER A 270 -20.54 -4.51 -0.07
N GLY A 271 -20.30 -3.97 1.13
CA GLY A 271 -21.32 -3.83 2.15
C GLY A 271 -20.89 -2.93 3.30
N VAL A 272 -21.87 -2.25 3.90
CA VAL A 272 -21.71 -1.43 5.11
C VAL A 272 -22.69 -1.96 6.15
N GLU A 273 -22.18 -2.57 7.22
CA GLU A 273 -22.97 -3.12 8.33
C GLU A 273 -23.03 -2.09 9.48
N LYS A 274 -24.23 -1.58 9.78
CA LYS A 274 -24.45 -0.70 10.92
C LYS A 274 -24.60 -1.52 12.20
N LYS A 275 -23.54 -1.62 13.01
CA LYS A 275 -23.66 -2.01 14.43
C LYS A 275 -23.72 -0.75 15.27
N LYS A 276 -24.55 -0.76 16.32
CA LYS A 276 -24.92 0.41 17.13
C LYS A 276 -23.74 1.29 17.55
N ASP A 277 -22.58 0.68 17.84
CA ASP A 277 -21.37 1.37 18.31
C ASP A 277 -20.11 1.12 17.47
N ASN A 278 -20.17 0.27 16.44
CA ASN A 278 -18.99 -0.11 15.63
C ASN A 278 -19.41 -0.49 14.20
N PRO A 279 -19.58 0.48 13.29
CA PRO A 279 -19.85 0.17 11.89
C PRO A 279 -18.72 -0.68 11.31
N GLU A 280 -19.05 -1.57 10.40
CA GLU A 280 -18.09 -2.41 9.67
C GLU A 280 -18.32 -2.25 8.16
N ILE A 281 -17.23 -2.20 7.39
CA ILE A 281 -17.30 -2.34 5.94
C ILE A 281 -16.76 -3.71 5.52
N THR A 282 -17.33 -4.24 4.45
CA THR A 282 -16.75 -5.38 3.72
C THR A 282 -15.98 -4.85 2.52
N LEU A 283 -14.66 -5.00 2.54
CA LEU A 283 -13.75 -4.64 1.47
C LEU A 283 -13.37 -5.87 0.67
N THR A 284 -13.68 -5.88 -0.62
CA THR A 284 -13.37 -6.95 -1.56
C THR A 284 -12.20 -6.53 -2.45
N THR A 285 -11.15 -7.34 -2.49
CA THR A 285 -9.98 -7.17 -3.34
C THR A 285 -9.73 -8.43 -4.16
N LEU A 286 -8.79 -8.37 -5.11
CA LEU A 286 -8.33 -9.56 -5.84
C LEU A 286 -7.69 -10.61 -4.90
N THR A 287 -7.22 -10.20 -3.72
CA THR A 287 -6.60 -11.08 -2.72
C THR A 287 -7.60 -11.65 -1.70
N GLY A 288 -8.86 -11.20 -1.71
CA GLY A 288 -9.92 -11.77 -0.89
C GLY A 288 -10.88 -10.74 -0.31
N VAL A 289 -11.63 -11.17 0.70
CA VAL A 289 -12.65 -10.34 1.35
C VAL A 289 -12.25 -10.07 2.78
N GLN A 290 -12.26 -8.81 3.19
CA GLN A 290 -11.90 -8.37 4.54
C GLN A 290 -13.06 -7.59 5.16
N LYS A 291 -13.41 -7.92 6.41
CA LYS A 291 -14.30 -7.08 7.23
C LYS A 291 -13.44 -6.14 8.06
N LEU A 292 -13.68 -4.84 7.91
CA LEU A 292 -12.91 -3.79 8.58
C LEU A 292 -13.83 -2.98 9.49
N LYS A 293 -13.39 -2.79 10.74
CA LYS A 293 -14.06 -1.87 11.67
C LYS A 293 -13.89 -0.44 11.18
N VAL A 294 -14.91 0.36 11.38
CA VAL A 294 -14.97 1.75 10.93
C VAL A 294 -14.93 2.65 12.16
N ALA A 295 -14.04 3.64 12.13
CA ALA A 295 -13.92 4.62 13.20
C ALA A 295 -15.19 5.47 13.29
N LYS A 296 -15.51 5.96 14.49
CA LYS A 296 -16.72 6.73 14.77
C LYS A 296 -16.90 7.94 13.84
N ASN A 297 -15.80 8.63 13.52
CA ASN A 297 -15.77 9.85 12.69
C ASN A 297 -15.15 9.59 11.31
N VAL A 298 -15.44 8.43 10.71
CA VAL A 298 -14.94 8.12 9.36
C VAL A 298 -15.26 9.25 8.39
N GLN A 299 -14.23 9.70 7.65
CA GLN A 299 -14.36 10.70 6.61
C GLN A 299 -14.44 10.00 5.26
N CYS A 300 -15.46 10.29 4.46
CA CYS A 300 -15.68 9.67 3.16
C CYS A 300 -15.76 10.76 2.11
N TYR A 301 -14.98 10.65 1.04
CA TYR A 301 -14.89 11.66 0.00
C TYR A 301 -15.09 11.04 -1.39
N GLN A 302 -15.48 11.86 -2.35
CA GLN A 302 -15.44 11.53 -3.77
C GLN A 302 -15.00 12.77 -4.53
N ALA A 303 -13.87 12.70 -5.22
CA ALA A 303 -13.29 13.84 -5.93
C ALA A 303 -13.17 15.09 -5.01
N GLY A 304 -12.73 14.87 -3.77
CA GLY A 304 -12.53 15.90 -2.75
C GLY A 304 -13.80 16.42 -2.06
N LYS A 305 -15.00 15.96 -2.44
CA LYS A 305 -16.27 16.35 -1.80
C LYS A 305 -16.72 15.30 -0.80
N GLU A 306 -17.20 15.72 0.36
CA GLU A 306 -17.72 14.82 1.39
C GLU A 306 -18.91 13.99 0.90
N ARG A 307 -18.95 12.73 1.33
CA ARG A 307 -19.96 11.72 1.04
C ARG A 307 -20.31 10.96 2.31
N SER A 308 -21.46 10.30 2.32
CA SER A 308 -21.80 9.39 3.41
C SER A 308 -21.11 8.03 3.21
N LEU A 309 -20.87 7.30 4.30
CA LEU A 309 -20.30 5.95 4.25
C LEU A 309 -21.20 5.00 3.44
N GLU A 310 -22.52 5.16 3.52
CA GLU A 310 -23.49 4.31 2.81
C GLU A 310 -23.37 4.43 1.29
N GLN A 311 -23.01 5.63 0.81
CA GLN A 311 -22.78 5.90 -0.62
C GLN A 311 -21.52 5.22 -1.15
N ALA A 312 -20.65 4.71 -0.28
CA ALA A 312 -19.44 3.99 -0.69
C ALA A 312 -19.73 2.58 -1.21
N THR A 313 -20.95 2.05 -1.00
CA THR A 313 -21.32 0.74 -1.54
C THR A 313 -21.25 0.73 -3.07
N ASN A 314 -20.70 -0.34 -3.64
CA ASN A 314 -20.46 -0.48 -5.09
C ASN A 314 -19.49 0.55 -5.68
N PHE A 315 -18.62 1.13 -4.85
CA PHE A 315 -17.45 1.88 -5.31
C PHE A 315 -16.17 1.11 -5.04
N ARG A 316 -15.21 1.26 -5.96
CA ARG A 316 -13.79 1.06 -5.68
C ARG A 316 -13.33 2.25 -4.86
N CYS A 317 -12.71 1.96 -3.73
CA CYS A 317 -12.28 2.98 -2.81
C CYS A 317 -10.80 2.82 -2.48
N GLU A 318 -10.12 3.94 -2.24
CA GLU A 318 -8.98 3.96 -1.35
C GLU A 318 -9.49 4.06 0.09
N VAL A 319 -8.90 3.26 0.99
CA VAL A 319 -9.28 3.20 2.39
C VAL A 319 -8.03 3.33 3.25
N ILE A 320 -8.07 4.22 4.23
CA ILE A 320 -7.01 4.40 5.21
C ILE A 320 -7.49 4.00 6.60
N LEU A 321 -6.68 3.17 7.24
CA LEU A 321 -6.84 2.75 8.62
C LEU A 321 -6.03 3.67 9.54
N ASP A 322 -6.61 4.08 10.66
CA ASP A 322 -5.92 4.81 11.72
C ASP A 322 -4.92 3.92 12.50
N GLY A 323 -4.25 4.49 13.51
CA GLY A 323 -3.33 3.74 14.39
C GLY A 323 -3.99 2.57 15.14
N SER A 324 -5.32 2.59 15.29
CA SER A 324 -6.13 1.52 15.91
C SER A 324 -6.62 0.47 14.91
N ARG A 325 -6.20 0.54 13.65
CA ARG A 325 -6.65 -0.32 12.54
C ARG A 325 -8.15 -0.23 12.25
N GLN A 326 -8.74 0.94 12.48
CA GLN A 326 -10.11 1.24 12.09
C GLN A 326 -10.10 2.14 10.85
N VAL A 327 -11.04 1.92 9.94
CA VAL A 327 -11.22 2.75 8.75
C VAL A 327 -11.61 4.15 9.18
N SER A 328 -10.73 5.12 8.94
CA SER A 328 -10.92 6.52 9.34
C SER A 328 -11.07 7.46 8.15
N TRP A 329 -10.60 7.05 6.97
CA TRP A 329 -10.71 7.84 5.74
C TRP A 329 -10.96 6.95 4.54
N ILE A 330 -11.86 7.38 3.65
CA ILE A 330 -12.26 6.68 2.43
C ILE A 330 -12.33 7.70 1.30
N ASP A 331 -11.81 7.34 0.12
CA ASP A 331 -12.05 8.09 -1.12
C ASP A 331 -12.63 7.18 -2.19
N LEU A 332 -13.76 7.59 -2.74
CA LEU A 332 -14.51 6.88 -3.76
C LEU A 332 -13.91 7.18 -5.14
N LEU A 333 -13.31 6.18 -5.75
CA LEU A 333 -12.56 6.33 -7.00
C LEU A 333 -13.44 6.05 -8.22
N GLU A 334 -14.03 4.87 -8.27
CA GLU A 334 -14.75 4.38 -9.44
C GLU A 334 -16.04 3.67 -9.01
N GLN A 335 -17.16 4.02 -9.62
CA GLN A 335 -18.43 3.33 -9.40
C GLN A 335 -18.52 2.08 -10.29
N LYS A 336 -19.08 1.00 -9.77
CA LYS A 336 -19.29 -0.21 -10.56
C LYS A 336 -20.22 0.09 -11.75
N SER A 337 -19.72 -0.18 -12.96
CA SER A 337 -20.50 -0.05 -14.20
C SER A 337 -21.39 -1.28 -14.39
N GLU A 338 -22.66 -1.08 -14.76
CA GLU A 338 -23.53 -2.18 -15.17
C GLU A 338 -23.45 -2.44 -16.69
N ALA A 339 -23.53 -3.72 -17.04
CA ALA A 339 -23.79 -4.26 -18.38
C ALA A 339 -22.82 -3.86 -19.51
N VAL A 340 -21.77 -4.66 -19.66
CA VAL A 340 -21.06 -4.81 -20.93
C VAL A 340 -21.45 -6.15 -21.54
N ASN A 341 -21.50 -6.27 -22.86
CA ASN A 341 -21.48 -7.58 -23.53
C ASN A 341 -20.40 -8.47 -22.92
N THR A 342 -20.81 -9.62 -22.41
CA THR A 342 -19.90 -10.58 -21.77
C THR A 342 -19.65 -11.78 -22.65
N GLU A 343 -18.42 -12.26 -22.62
CA GLU A 343 -18.04 -13.57 -23.15
C GLU A 343 -17.84 -14.54 -21.98
N LYS A 344 -18.32 -15.77 -22.12
CA LYS A 344 -18.10 -16.84 -21.14
C LYS A 344 -17.08 -17.82 -21.69
N ILE A 345 -16.01 -18.04 -20.93
CA ILE A 345 -14.93 -18.95 -21.26
C ILE A 345 -14.88 -20.02 -20.18
N ARG A 346 -15.00 -21.28 -20.58
CA ARG A 346 -14.75 -22.42 -19.69
C ARG A 346 -13.35 -22.96 -19.95
N GLY A 347 -12.64 -23.32 -18.88
CA GLY A 347 -11.33 -23.93 -19.01
C GLY A 347 -10.73 -24.32 -17.68
N SER A 348 -9.43 -24.58 -17.69
CA SER A 348 -8.64 -24.87 -16.49
C SER A 348 -7.57 -23.81 -16.28
N VAL A 349 -7.42 -23.37 -15.04
CA VAL A 349 -6.41 -22.39 -14.64
C VAL A 349 -5.01 -22.97 -14.88
N LYS A 350 -4.15 -22.21 -15.57
CA LYS A 350 -2.71 -22.48 -15.66
C LYS A 350 -1.93 -21.66 -14.64
N MET A 351 -2.29 -20.39 -14.49
CA MET A 351 -1.57 -19.45 -13.61
C MET A 351 -2.48 -18.31 -13.19
N VAL A 352 -2.24 -17.77 -12.00
CA VAL A 352 -2.74 -16.47 -11.56
C VAL A 352 -1.53 -15.64 -11.17
N ALA A 353 -1.44 -14.40 -11.66
CA ALA A 353 -0.44 -13.44 -11.28
C ALA A 353 -1.14 -12.17 -10.78
N LEU A 354 -0.81 -11.74 -9.56
CA LEU A 354 -1.31 -10.52 -8.94
C LEU A 354 -0.11 -9.63 -8.55
N GLY A 355 -0.18 -8.33 -8.83
CA GLY A 355 0.94 -7.41 -8.63
C GLY A 355 0.79 -6.16 -9.49
N GLU A 356 1.85 -5.81 -10.23
CA GLU A 356 1.82 -4.72 -11.21
C GLU A 356 0.80 -5.02 -12.33
N ASP A 357 0.88 -6.22 -12.89
CA ASP A 357 -0.11 -6.76 -13.83
C ASP A 357 -0.92 -7.86 -13.15
N ASN A 358 -2.23 -7.65 -13.05
CA ASN A 358 -3.15 -8.66 -12.54
C ASN A 358 -3.71 -9.45 -13.74
N LEU A 359 -3.41 -10.74 -13.82
CA LEU A 359 -3.90 -11.60 -14.90
C LEU A 359 -4.14 -13.04 -14.45
N ILE A 360 -4.96 -13.74 -15.22
CA ILE A 360 -5.17 -15.18 -15.12
C ILE A 360 -4.90 -15.81 -16.48
N VAL A 361 -4.16 -16.92 -16.49
CA VAL A 361 -3.96 -17.74 -17.68
C VAL A 361 -4.88 -18.94 -17.58
N VAL A 362 -5.76 -19.10 -18.58
CA VAL A 362 -6.71 -20.21 -18.67
C VAL A 362 -6.45 -20.98 -19.95
N CYS A 363 -6.32 -22.30 -19.83
CA CYS A 363 -6.40 -23.19 -20.98
C CYS A 363 -7.86 -23.53 -21.22
N ASP A 364 -8.42 -23.08 -22.34
CA ASP A 364 -9.83 -23.26 -22.67
C ASP A 364 -10.19 -24.73 -23.01
N MET A 365 -11.44 -24.97 -23.38
CA MET A 365 -11.91 -26.30 -23.80
C MET A 365 -11.30 -26.78 -25.13
N ASN A 366 -10.71 -25.88 -25.91
CA ASN A 366 -10.05 -26.15 -27.19
C ASN A 366 -8.53 -26.34 -27.06
N VAL A 367 -8.00 -26.39 -25.83
CA VAL A 367 -6.56 -26.50 -25.53
C VAL A 367 -5.78 -25.26 -25.98
N LYS A 368 -6.43 -24.09 -26.00
CA LYS A 368 -5.79 -22.81 -26.27
C LYS A 368 -5.54 -22.07 -24.96
N ASP A 369 -4.31 -21.58 -24.79
CA ASP A 369 -3.95 -20.74 -23.67
C ASP A 369 -4.41 -19.30 -23.92
N LEU A 370 -5.17 -18.78 -22.96
CA LEU A 370 -5.69 -17.42 -22.96
C LEU A 370 -5.06 -16.67 -21.79
N ILE A 371 -4.34 -15.60 -22.09
CA ILE A 371 -3.79 -14.67 -21.10
C ILE A 371 -4.83 -13.57 -20.93
N LEU A 372 -5.52 -13.57 -19.80
CA LEU A 372 -6.66 -12.70 -19.55
C LEU A 372 -6.33 -11.72 -18.43
N PRO A 373 -6.24 -10.41 -18.71
CA PRO A 373 -6.05 -9.41 -17.66
C PRO A 373 -7.27 -9.39 -16.73
N LEU A 374 -7.03 -9.33 -15.43
CA LEU A 374 -8.08 -9.18 -14.43
C LEU A 374 -8.47 -7.71 -14.36
N ALA A 375 -9.76 -7.42 -14.51
CA ALA A 375 -10.26 -6.11 -14.17
C ALA A 375 -10.08 -5.88 -12.65
N TRP A 376 -9.98 -4.61 -12.25
CA TRP A 376 -9.90 -4.25 -10.84
C TRP A 376 -11.15 -4.64 -10.04
N ASP A 377 -12.28 -4.79 -10.72
CA ASP A 377 -13.56 -5.25 -10.18
C ASP A 377 -13.82 -6.74 -10.38
N ALA A 378 -12.80 -7.50 -10.80
CA ALA A 378 -12.95 -8.92 -10.96
C ALA A 378 -13.32 -9.58 -9.63
N ILE A 379 -14.38 -10.38 -9.64
CA ILE A 379 -14.83 -11.14 -8.48
C ILE A 379 -14.54 -12.63 -8.64
N LEU A 380 -14.15 -13.27 -7.54
CA LEU A 380 -14.06 -14.73 -7.44
C LEU A 380 -15.29 -15.23 -6.67
N ASN A 381 -16.06 -16.13 -7.28
CA ASN A 381 -17.27 -16.67 -6.68
C ASN A 381 -17.04 -18.01 -5.95
N GLY A 382 -18.06 -18.44 -5.22
CA GLY A 382 -18.11 -19.75 -4.57
C GLY A 382 -17.20 -19.87 -3.33
N LYS A 383 -16.87 -21.12 -2.97
CA LYS A 383 -16.16 -21.46 -1.71
C LYS A 383 -14.77 -20.82 -1.59
N LYS A 384 -14.18 -20.40 -2.70
CA LYS A 384 -12.84 -19.80 -2.78
C LYS A 384 -12.82 -18.27 -2.69
N ALA A 385 -13.99 -17.62 -2.79
CA ALA A 385 -14.15 -16.16 -2.82
C ALA A 385 -13.40 -15.43 -1.69
N SER A 386 -13.51 -15.92 -0.46
CA SER A 386 -12.91 -15.28 0.72
C SER A 386 -11.38 -15.20 0.69
N LYS A 387 -10.73 -16.13 -0.04
CA LYS A 387 -9.27 -16.20 -0.20
C LYS A 387 -8.76 -15.53 -1.48
N GLY A 388 -9.67 -14.95 -2.28
CA GLY A 388 -9.35 -14.27 -3.54
C GLY A 388 -8.73 -15.17 -4.60
N PHE A 389 -8.25 -14.55 -5.67
CA PHE A 389 -7.74 -15.23 -6.86
C PHE A 389 -6.49 -16.08 -6.59
N ASN A 390 -5.68 -15.76 -5.57
CA ASN A 390 -4.53 -16.57 -5.14
C ASN A 390 -4.90 -17.98 -4.65
N SER A 391 -6.18 -18.24 -4.39
CA SER A 391 -6.68 -19.56 -4.01
C SER A 391 -6.94 -20.51 -5.19
N LEU A 392 -6.95 -19.98 -6.41
CA LEU A 392 -7.00 -20.76 -7.64
C LEU A 392 -5.66 -21.45 -7.86
N LYS A 393 -5.70 -22.74 -8.16
CA LYS A 393 -4.54 -23.59 -8.40
C LYS A 393 -4.51 -24.02 -9.86
N GLN A 394 -3.31 -24.32 -10.33
CA GLN A 394 -3.15 -24.96 -11.64
C GLN A 394 -4.02 -26.23 -11.73
N GLY A 395 -4.79 -26.34 -12.81
CA GLY A 395 -5.72 -27.43 -13.05
C GLY A 395 -7.12 -27.25 -12.48
N ASP A 396 -7.37 -26.21 -11.66
CA ASP A 396 -8.74 -25.87 -11.25
C ASP A 396 -9.58 -25.54 -12.49
N PHE A 397 -10.72 -26.18 -12.65
CA PHE A 397 -11.68 -25.82 -13.69
C PHE A 397 -12.49 -24.60 -13.26
N VAL A 398 -12.70 -23.68 -14.19
CA VAL A 398 -13.35 -22.40 -13.95
C VAL A 398 -14.23 -22.01 -15.13
N ASP A 399 -15.33 -21.33 -14.84
CA ASP A 399 -16.03 -20.46 -15.79
C ASP A 399 -15.55 -19.01 -15.56
N VAL A 400 -15.17 -18.35 -16.65
CA VAL A 400 -14.63 -16.98 -16.65
C VAL A 400 -15.55 -16.09 -17.48
N VAL A 401 -15.96 -14.98 -16.90
CA VAL A 401 -16.73 -13.94 -17.60
C VAL A 401 -15.79 -12.80 -17.96
N VAL A 402 -15.70 -12.49 -19.25
CA VAL A 402 -14.85 -11.43 -19.81
C VAL A 402 -15.71 -10.32 -20.38
N ALA A 403 -15.32 -9.08 -20.11
CA ALA A 403 -15.95 -7.87 -20.65
C ALA A 403 -14.89 -6.83 -20.97
N GLN A 404 -14.97 -6.21 -22.15
CA GLN A 404 -13.96 -5.23 -22.62
C GLN A 404 -12.52 -5.80 -22.59
N GLY A 405 -12.36 -7.10 -22.88
CA GLY A 405 -11.05 -7.76 -22.88
C GLY A 405 -10.46 -8.04 -21.49
N GLN A 406 -11.21 -7.78 -20.41
CA GLN A 406 -10.79 -8.05 -19.03
C GLN A 406 -11.74 -9.02 -18.34
N VAL A 407 -11.20 -9.85 -17.45
CA VAL A 407 -11.99 -10.74 -16.60
C VAL A 407 -12.74 -9.93 -15.57
N ARG A 408 -14.06 -10.16 -15.47
CA ARG A 408 -14.94 -9.56 -14.47
C ARG A 408 -15.40 -10.55 -13.40
N GLU A 409 -15.49 -11.82 -13.76
CA GLU A 409 -15.92 -12.86 -12.82
C GLU A 409 -15.20 -14.18 -13.13
N VAL A 410 -14.83 -14.89 -12.07
CA VAL A 410 -14.36 -16.28 -12.14
C VAL A 410 -15.17 -17.12 -11.16
N THR A 411 -15.71 -18.22 -11.66
CA THR A 411 -16.45 -19.21 -10.86
C THR A 411 -15.74 -20.56 -10.94
N PRO A 412 -15.07 -20.99 -9.85
CA PRO A 412 -14.49 -22.32 -9.76
C PRO A 412 -15.57 -23.39 -9.83
N LEU A 413 -15.34 -24.40 -10.67
CA LEU A 413 -16.24 -25.52 -10.87
C LEU A 413 -15.90 -26.67 -9.91
N ASP A 414 -16.93 -27.28 -9.32
CA ASP A 414 -16.78 -28.46 -8.48
C ASP A 414 -16.78 -29.70 -9.38
N VAL A 415 -15.58 -30.20 -9.68
CA VAL A 415 -15.36 -31.29 -10.64
C VAL A 415 -15.00 -32.58 -9.93
N LYS A 416 -15.47 -33.69 -10.47
CA LYS A 416 -15.14 -35.05 -10.03
C LYS A 416 -14.30 -35.75 -11.08
N THR A 417 -13.61 -36.82 -10.69
CA THR A 417 -12.80 -37.62 -11.62
C THR A 417 -13.11 -39.11 -11.53
N THR A 418 -13.17 -39.76 -12.69
CA THR A 418 -13.18 -41.22 -12.81
C THR A 418 -12.10 -41.69 -13.79
N THR A 419 -11.78 -42.98 -13.74
CA THR A 419 -10.82 -43.62 -14.62
C THR A 419 -11.41 -44.92 -15.11
N GLY A 420 -11.16 -45.28 -16.35
CA GLY A 420 -11.65 -46.54 -16.91
C GLY A 420 -11.09 -46.80 -18.29
N LYS A 421 -11.32 -48.00 -18.79
CA LYS A 421 -10.99 -48.38 -20.16
C LYS A 421 -12.22 -48.20 -21.04
N VAL A 422 -12.08 -47.60 -22.21
CA VAL A 422 -13.21 -47.37 -23.12
C VAL A 422 -13.65 -48.70 -23.73
N GLU A 423 -14.87 -49.12 -23.39
CA GLU A 423 -15.44 -50.41 -23.80
C GLU A 423 -16.30 -50.29 -25.06
N LYS A 424 -17.07 -49.21 -25.14
CA LYS A 424 -18.06 -49.04 -26.20
C LYS A 424 -18.33 -47.56 -26.44
N ILE A 425 -18.55 -47.18 -27.69
CA ILE A 425 -19.04 -45.86 -28.08
C ILE A 425 -20.27 -46.08 -28.99
N GLN A 426 -21.42 -45.52 -28.62
CA GLN A 426 -22.65 -45.66 -29.40
C GLN A 426 -23.54 -44.43 -29.23
N LEU A 427 -24.03 -43.88 -30.35
CA LEU A 427 -24.98 -42.75 -30.37
C LEU A 427 -24.52 -41.53 -29.53
N GLY A 428 -23.23 -41.17 -29.62
CA GLY A 428 -22.67 -40.04 -28.88
C GLY A 428 -22.44 -40.30 -27.37
N ARG A 429 -22.62 -41.54 -26.91
CA ARG A 429 -22.34 -41.97 -25.54
C ARG A 429 -21.11 -42.86 -25.50
N MET A 430 -20.22 -42.61 -24.53
CA MET A 430 -19.04 -43.41 -24.26
C MET A 430 -19.23 -44.23 -22.98
N TYR A 431 -18.93 -45.54 -23.03
CA TYR A 431 -19.03 -46.47 -21.92
C TYR A 431 -17.63 -46.92 -21.47
N LEU A 432 -17.46 -47.03 -20.16
CA LEU A 432 -16.22 -47.44 -19.51
C LEU A 432 -16.39 -48.81 -18.88
N ASN A 433 -15.42 -49.68 -19.13
CA ASN A 433 -15.22 -50.91 -18.37
C ASN A 433 -14.68 -50.49 -16.98
N GLN A 434 -15.55 -50.44 -15.98
CA GLN A 434 -15.22 -50.09 -14.60
C GLN A 434 -15.54 -51.23 -13.64
N ASP A 435 -14.79 -51.28 -12.54
CA ASP A 435 -15.09 -52.13 -11.39
C ASP A 435 -16.37 -51.60 -10.71
N THR A 436 -17.45 -52.38 -10.76
CA THR A 436 -18.82 -52.00 -10.35
C THR A 436 -18.98 -51.70 -8.85
N THR A 437 -17.89 -51.79 -8.08
CA THR A 437 -17.86 -51.53 -6.64
C THR A 437 -17.77 -50.05 -6.28
N ALA A 438 -17.36 -49.18 -7.22
CA ALA A 438 -17.28 -47.73 -7.00
C ALA A 438 -18.56 -47.00 -7.47
N LYS A 439 -19.14 -46.13 -6.63
CA LYS A 439 -20.21 -45.18 -7.01
C LYS A 439 -19.68 -44.10 -7.97
N LYS A 440 -19.27 -44.47 -9.17
CA LYS A 440 -18.77 -43.56 -10.21
C LYS A 440 -19.52 -43.80 -11.53
N PRO A 441 -19.62 -42.79 -12.41
CA PRO A 441 -20.32 -42.94 -13.68
C PRO A 441 -19.58 -43.94 -14.57
N GLY A 442 -20.30 -44.96 -15.03
CA GLY A 442 -19.79 -45.96 -15.98
C GLY A 442 -19.85 -45.50 -17.43
N TRP A 443 -20.49 -44.37 -17.72
CA TRP A 443 -20.67 -43.87 -19.08
C TRP A 443 -20.88 -42.34 -19.07
N PHE A 444 -20.69 -41.70 -20.23
CA PHE A 444 -20.85 -40.25 -20.42
C PHE A 444 -21.54 -39.93 -21.75
N ASN A 445 -22.60 -39.11 -21.73
CA ASN A 445 -23.22 -38.55 -22.94
C ASN A 445 -22.39 -37.38 -23.48
N HIS A 446 -22.48 -37.13 -24.80
CA HIS A 446 -21.84 -36.00 -25.47
C HIS A 446 -20.35 -35.84 -25.11
N TYR A 447 -19.67 -36.98 -24.98
CA TYR A 447 -18.27 -37.03 -24.54
C TYR A 447 -17.33 -36.27 -25.49
N ASP A 448 -17.75 -36.11 -26.74
CA ASP A 448 -17.10 -35.38 -27.83
C ASP A 448 -17.12 -33.85 -27.65
N LEU A 449 -17.97 -33.32 -26.77
CA LEU A 449 -17.93 -31.91 -26.36
C LEU A 449 -16.86 -31.63 -25.28
N ALA A 450 -16.29 -32.68 -24.68
CA ALA A 450 -15.24 -32.55 -23.69
C ALA A 450 -13.91 -32.14 -24.35
N ARG A 451 -13.02 -31.54 -23.56
CA ARG A 451 -11.63 -31.34 -23.96
C ARG A 451 -10.90 -32.69 -23.97
N ILE A 452 -10.57 -33.21 -25.16
CA ILE A 452 -9.85 -34.49 -25.30
C ILE A 452 -8.35 -34.22 -25.46
N VAL A 453 -7.55 -34.78 -24.55
CA VAL A 453 -6.10 -34.58 -24.50
C VAL A 453 -5.36 -35.89 -24.21
N ASP A 454 -4.07 -35.95 -24.52
CA ASP A 454 -3.20 -37.02 -24.02
C ASP A 454 -2.70 -36.76 -22.59
N LYS A 455 -1.88 -37.68 -22.09
CA LYS A 455 -1.26 -37.59 -20.76
C LYS A 455 -0.49 -36.28 -20.53
N ASP A 456 0.11 -35.75 -21.58
CA ASP A 456 0.92 -34.53 -21.59
C ASP A 456 0.07 -33.26 -21.78
N GLY A 457 -1.23 -33.41 -22.03
CA GLY A 457 -2.18 -32.30 -22.20
C GLY A 457 -2.29 -31.78 -23.63
N VAL A 458 -1.74 -32.49 -24.62
CA VAL A 458 -1.83 -32.12 -26.03
C VAL A 458 -3.19 -32.55 -26.58
N ARG A 459 -3.84 -31.67 -27.37
CA ARG A 459 -5.14 -31.93 -27.97
C ARG A 459 -5.13 -33.21 -28.81
N ARG A 460 -6.19 -34.02 -28.65
CA ARG A 460 -6.48 -35.17 -29.50
C ARG A 460 -7.83 -34.97 -30.20
N GLY A 461 -7.99 -35.64 -31.33
CA GLY A 461 -9.20 -35.55 -32.16
C GLY A 461 -10.35 -36.34 -31.56
N ASP A 462 -10.10 -37.60 -31.20
CA ASP A 462 -11.13 -38.53 -30.75
C ASP A 462 -10.61 -39.47 -29.66
N VAL A 463 -11.55 -40.11 -28.95
CA VAL A 463 -11.31 -41.24 -28.05
C VAL A 463 -11.58 -42.54 -28.80
N GLN A 464 -10.70 -43.53 -28.67
CA GLN A 464 -10.86 -44.84 -29.32
C GLN A 464 -11.23 -45.93 -28.31
N LEU A 465 -11.76 -47.04 -28.84
CA LEU A 465 -11.92 -48.28 -28.08
C LEU A 465 -10.58 -48.69 -27.45
N ASP A 466 -10.67 -49.33 -26.30
CA ASP A 466 -9.54 -49.78 -25.49
C ASP A 466 -8.62 -48.68 -24.92
N ASN A 467 -8.87 -47.39 -25.20
CA ASN A 467 -8.12 -46.31 -24.57
C ASN A 467 -8.30 -46.34 -23.06
N GLN A 468 -7.19 -46.16 -22.33
CA GLN A 468 -7.23 -45.95 -20.90
C GLN A 468 -7.45 -44.46 -20.67
N VAL A 469 -8.56 -44.08 -20.03
CA VAL A 469 -8.92 -42.67 -19.87
C VAL A 469 -9.06 -42.26 -18.41
N LYS A 470 -8.69 -41.02 -18.12
CA LYS A 470 -9.09 -40.29 -16.91
C LYS A 470 -10.06 -39.20 -17.34
N ILE A 471 -11.26 -39.22 -16.78
CA ILE A 471 -12.33 -38.28 -17.13
C ILE A 471 -12.57 -37.35 -15.95
N THR A 472 -12.54 -36.05 -16.22
CA THR A 472 -13.00 -35.00 -15.32
C THR A 472 -14.39 -34.58 -15.75
N TYR A 473 -15.34 -34.55 -14.84
CA TYR A 473 -16.76 -34.28 -15.13
C TYR A 473 -17.42 -33.40 -14.07
N LEU A 474 -18.48 -32.72 -14.49
CA LEU A 474 -19.41 -32.01 -13.63
C LEU A 474 -20.57 -32.92 -13.26
N ASP A 475 -21.03 -32.81 -12.03
CA ASP A 475 -22.24 -33.44 -11.53
C ASP A 475 -23.20 -32.32 -11.09
N PRO A 476 -24.02 -31.79 -12.02
CA PRO A 476 -24.89 -30.66 -11.73
C PRO A 476 -26.03 -31.03 -10.77
N TYR A 477 -26.44 -32.31 -10.74
CA TYR A 477 -27.55 -32.83 -9.93
C TYR A 477 -27.16 -34.14 -9.22
N PRO A 478 -26.47 -34.04 -8.07
CA PRO A 478 -25.95 -35.21 -7.36
C PRO A 478 -27.07 -36.21 -6.97
N GLY A 479 -27.06 -37.39 -7.59
CA GLY A 479 -28.02 -38.47 -7.31
C GLY A 479 -28.96 -38.81 -8.47
N GLU A 480 -28.96 -38.02 -9.54
CA GLU A 480 -29.58 -38.38 -10.81
C GLU A 480 -28.57 -39.16 -11.68
N ILE A 481 -29.01 -40.21 -12.37
CA ILE A 481 -28.13 -41.22 -13.00
C ILE A 481 -27.68 -40.79 -14.42
N ASP A 482 -28.27 -39.74 -15.00
CA ASP A 482 -28.18 -39.43 -16.43
C ASP A 482 -27.51 -38.08 -16.80
N ASP A 483 -26.92 -37.37 -15.82
CA ASP A 483 -26.61 -35.93 -15.95
C ASP A 483 -25.12 -35.56 -15.83
N GLU A 484 -24.19 -36.51 -15.73
CA GLU A 484 -22.77 -36.17 -15.65
C GLU A 484 -22.21 -35.64 -16.98
N ILE A 485 -21.64 -34.44 -16.94
CA ILE A 485 -21.08 -33.76 -18.11
C ILE A 485 -19.56 -33.91 -18.10
N ALA A 486 -19.02 -34.71 -19.02
CA ALA A 486 -17.58 -34.78 -19.23
C ALA A 486 -17.05 -33.42 -19.72
N ILE A 487 -16.04 -32.89 -19.04
CA ILE A 487 -15.38 -31.62 -19.42
C ILE A 487 -13.94 -31.85 -19.88
N GLU A 488 -13.28 -32.90 -19.41
CA GLU A 488 -11.97 -33.29 -19.93
C GLU A 488 -11.85 -34.81 -19.96
N ILE A 489 -11.32 -35.33 -21.06
CA ILE A 489 -10.95 -36.74 -21.22
C ILE A 489 -9.47 -36.80 -21.52
N LYS A 490 -8.69 -37.34 -20.58
CA LYS A 490 -7.25 -37.53 -20.73
C LYS A 490 -6.96 -39.00 -21.09
N ILE A 491 -6.40 -39.23 -22.27
CA ILE A 491 -5.95 -40.54 -22.76
C ILE A 491 -4.58 -40.83 -22.15
N MET A 492 -4.45 -41.97 -21.47
CA MET A 492 -3.34 -42.31 -20.57
C MET A 492 -2.34 -43.30 -21.17
N ASN A 493 -2.74 -44.06 -22.18
CA ASN A 493 -1.95 -45.13 -22.79
C ASN A 493 -1.08 -44.66 -23.95
#